data_AF-A0A1B0GSM8-F1
#
_entry.id   AF-A0A1B0GSM8-F1
#
_cell.length_a   1.000
_cell.length_b   1.000
_cell.length_c   1.000
_cell.angle_alpha   90.00
_cell.angle_beta   90.00
_cell.angle_gamma   90.00
#
_symmetry.space_group_name_H-M   'P 1'
#
loop_
_entity.id
_entity.type
_entity.pdbx_description
1 polymer ?
#
loop_
_entity_poly.entity_id
_entity_poly.type
_entity_poly.pdbx_seq_one_letter_code
_entity_poly.pdbx_strand_id
1 'polypeptide(L)'
;SKICSALFLLAAAGCLPFQDSQFDPDGYFWALIHIFCVGSYKILRKSRKPTVLSDIDQQYLNYIFSMVLLAFASHPTGDLFGALDFPFLYFYRFHGSCCASGVLGFFLMLSTVRLRSILAPGQCAAWILCAKVVTAGLSMLLFDMALTKATVG
;
A
#
# COMPACT_ATOMS: atom_id res chain seq x y z
N SER A 1 -14.17 -0.34 -23.17
CA SER A 1 -13.22 -1.47 -23.36
C SER A 1 -12.22 -1.50 -22.20
N LYS A 2 -11.85 -2.68 -21.68
CA LYS A 2 -10.84 -2.83 -20.61
C LYS A 2 -9.47 -2.23 -21.02
N ILE A 3 -9.18 -2.23 -22.31
CA ILE A 3 -7.93 -1.71 -22.90
C ILE A 3 -7.85 -0.19 -22.73
N CYS A 4 -8.93 0.54 -23.05
CA CYS A 4 -8.96 2.00 -22.87
C CYS A 4 -8.76 2.40 -21.40
N SER A 5 -9.41 1.68 -20.47
CA SER A 5 -9.22 1.94 -19.03
C SER A 5 -7.79 1.66 -18.58
N ALA A 6 -7.14 0.60 -19.09
CA ALA A 6 -5.75 0.32 -18.80
C ALA A 6 -4.81 1.41 -19.35
N LEU A 7 -5.07 1.92 -20.56
CA LEU A 7 -4.32 3.02 -21.15
C LEU A 7 -4.45 4.32 -20.33
N PHE A 8 -5.66 4.66 -19.89
CA PHE A 8 -5.87 5.82 -19.01
C PHE A 8 -5.14 5.67 -17.68
N LEU A 9 -5.15 4.47 -17.08
CA LEU A 9 -4.41 4.21 -15.84
C LEU A 9 -2.90 4.31 -16.04
N LEU A 10 -2.37 3.80 -17.15
CA LEU A 10 -0.95 3.92 -17.50
C LEU A 10 -0.55 5.36 -17.76
N ALA A 11 -1.37 6.12 -18.47
CA ALA A 11 -1.15 7.55 -18.69
C ALA A 11 -1.14 8.31 -17.37
N ALA A 12 -2.14 8.09 -16.50
CA ALA A 12 -2.19 8.72 -15.18
C ALA A 12 -0.98 8.36 -14.31
N ALA A 13 -0.59 7.08 -14.27
CA ALA A 13 0.59 6.63 -13.54
C ALA A 13 1.89 7.21 -14.10
N GLY A 14 2.00 7.37 -15.42
CA GLY A 14 3.13 8.01 -16.07
C GLY A 14 3.18 9.53 -15.87
N CYS A 15 2.04 10.19 -15.74
CA CYS A 15 1.95 11.62 -15.47
C CYS A 15 2.18 11.98 -13.98
N LEU A 16 1.93 11.05 -13.06
CA LEU A 16 2.02 11.26 -11.62
C LEU A 16 3.37 11.85 -11.16
N PRO A 17 4.54 11.30 -11.56
CA PRO A 17 5.84 11.83 -11.12
C PRO A 17 6.08 13.28 -11.55
N PHE A 18 5.50 13.70 -12.67
CA PHE A 18 5.67 15.05 -13.21
C PHE A 18 4.78 16.09 -12.52
N GLN A 19 3.72 15.64 -11.84
CA GLN A 19 2.73 16.50 -11.18
C GLN A 19 2.86 16.47 -9.65
N ASP A 20 3.67 15.57 -9.12
CA ASP A 20 3.91 15.39 -7.69
C ASP A 20 4.86 16.47 -7.15
N SER A 21 4.33 17.36 -6.31
CA SER A 21 5.12 18.41 -5.65
C SER A 21 6.14 17.86 -4.65
N GLN A 22 5.99 16.60 -4.23
CA GLN A 22 6.89 15.90 -3.31
C GLN A 22 7.63 14.77 -4.04
N PHE A 23 7.95 14.98 -5.32
CA PHE A 23 8.68 14.00 -6.13
C PHE A 23 9.98 13.56 -5.44
N ASP A 24 10.09 12.26 -5.20
CA ASP A 24 11.27 11.60 -4.64
C ASP A 24 11.71 10.44 -5.54
N PRO A 25 12.85 10.53 -6.25
CA PRO A 25 13.27 9.52 -7.21
C PRO A 25 13.46 8.14 -6.58
N ASP A 26 13.92 8.07 -5.33
CA ASP A 26 14.10 6.81 -4.61
C ASP A 26 12.75 6.18 -4.27
N GLY A 27 11.79 6.97 -3.78
CA GLY A 27 10.41 6.53 -3.56
C GLY A 27 9.72 5.98 -4.81
N TYR A 28 9.87 6.66 -5.95
CA TYR A 28 9.32 6.18 -7.23
C TYR A 28 10.03 4.90 -7.73
N PHE A 29 11.34 4.78 -7.54
CA PHE A 29 12.08 3.54 -7.83
C PHE A 29 11.56 2.35 -7.01
N TRP A 30 11.38 2.53 -5.71
CA TRP A 30 10.81 1.52 -4.83
C TRP A 30 9.35 1.18 -5.18
N ALA A 31 8.55 2.15 -5.64
CA ALA A 31 7.20 1.91 -6.13
C ALA A 31 7.18 0.98 -7.38
N LEU A 32 8.13 1.13 -8.30
CA LEU A 32 8.27 0.25 -9.47
C LEU A 32 8.64 -1.18 -9.05
N ILE A 33 9.61 -1.32 -8.14
CA ILE A 33 9.98 -2.63 -7.56
C ILE A 33 8.74 -3.27 -6.91
N HIS A 34 7.98 -2.50 -6.12
CA HIS A 34 6.78 -2.99 -5.47
C HIS A 34 5.72 -3.49 -6.47
N ILE A 35 5.45 -2.73 -7.54
CA ILE A 35 4.51 -3.12 -8.61
C ILE A 35 4.96 -4.44 -9.24
N PHE A 36 6.25 -4.58 -9.56
CA PHE A 36 6.81 -5.80 -10.14
C PHE A 36 6.68 -7.01 -9.20
N CYS A 37 7.05 -6.84 -7.93
CA CYS A 37 6.97 -7.89 -6.92
C CYS A 37 5.53 -8.34 -6.66
N VAL A 38 4.61 -7.41 -6.44
CA VAL A 38 3.18 -7.71 -6.21
C VAL A 38 2.53 -8.32 -7.45
N GLY A 39 2.88 -7.83 -8.64
CA GLY A 39 2.42 -8.38 -9.91
C GLY A 39 2.86 -9.84 -10.08
N SER A 40 4.16 -10.09 -9.94
CA SER A 40 4.75 -11.43 -10.03
C SER A 40 4.15 -12.37 -8.98
N TYR A 41 4.01 -11.91 -7.74
CA TYR A 41 3.36 -12.68 -6.67
C TYR A 41 1.93 -13.08 -7.04
N LYS A 42 1.11 -12.15 -7.54
CA LYS A 42 -0.28 -12.45 -7.94
C LYS A 42 -0.36 -13.43 -9.10
N ILE A 43 0.53 -13.32 -10.08
CA ILE A 43 0.61 -14.25 -11.22
C ILE A 43 1.00 -15.64 -10.74
N LEU A 44 2.06 -15.75 -9.93
CA LEU A 44 2.53 -17.02 -9.36
C LEU A 44 1.49 -17.67 -8.45
N ARG A 45 0.80 -16.87 -7.62
CA ARG A 45 -0.30 -17.34 -6.78
C ARG A 45 -1.43 -17.92 -7.62
N LYS A 46 -1.83 -17.22 -8.69
CA LYS A 46 -2.91 -17.65 -9.58
C LYS A 46 -2.54 -18.91 -10.35
N SER A 47 -1.29 -19.04 -10.80
CA SER A 47 -0.82 -20.21 -11.54
C SER A 47 -0.65 -21.45 -10.67
N ARG A 48 -0.20 -21.30 -9.41
CA ARG A 48 0.01 -22.42 -8.48
C ARG A 48 -1.25 -22.94 -7.77
N LYS A 49 -2.41 -22.26 -7.89
CA LYS A 49 -3.71 -22.61 -7.24
C LYS A 49 -3.53 -23.40 -5.92
N PRO A 50 -3.19 -22.75 -4.79
CA PRO A 50 -3.05 -23.47 -3.53
C PRO A 50 -4.41 -24.09 -3.15
N THR A 51 -4.56 -25.40 -3.35
CA THR A 51 -5.82 -26.12 -3.11
C THR A 51 -6.05 -26.46 -1.63
N VAL A 52 -5.06 -26.21 -0.77
CA VAL A 52 -5.03 -26.69 0.62
C VAL A 52 -5.28 -25.58 1.65
N LEU A 53 -4.99 -24.31 1.33
CA LEU A 53 -5.09 -23.21 2.30
C LEU A 53 -6.28 -22.28 2.01
N SER A 54 -6.96 -21.84 3.07
CA SER A 54 -7.95 -20.78 2.95
C SER A 54 -7.29 -19.44 2.60
N ASP A 55 -8.05 -18.50 2.04
CA ASP A 55 -7.57 -17.14 1.75
C ASP A 55 -7.04 -16.42 3.00
N ILE A 56 -7.61 -16.73 4.17
CA ILE A 56 -7.20 -16.17 5.46
C ILE A 56 -5.87 -16.80 5.91
N ASP A 57 -5.71 -18.12 5.82
CA ASP A 57 -4.47 -18.81 6.20
C ASP A 57 -3.31 -18.34 5.32
N GLN A 58 -3.56 -18.21 4.01
CA GLN A 58 -2.55 -17.75 3.08
C GLN A 58 -2.14 -16.31 3.40
N GLN A 59 -3.11 -15.44 3.70
CA GLN A 59 -2.84 -14.05 4.06
C GLN A 59 -2.05 -13.96 5.38
N TYR A 60 -2.38 -14.80 6.35
CA TYR A 60 -1.67 -14.87 7.63
C TYR A 60 -0.22 -15.30 7.46
N LEU A 61 0.02 -16.38 6.70
CA LEU A 61 1.39 -16.85 6.40
C LEU A 61 2.20 -15.82 5.63
N ASN A 62 1.60 -15.17 4.63
CA ASN A 62 2.27 -14.07 3.91
C ASN A 62 2.66 -12.94 4.87
N TYR A 63 1.82 -12.61 5.84
CA TYR A 63 2.07 -11.52 6.78
C TYR A 63 3.23 -11.86 7.73
N ILE A 64 3.24 -13.05 8.33
CA ILE A 64 4.35 -13.50 9.18
C ILE A 64 5.65 -13.52 8.38
N PHE A 65 5.63 -14.11 7.19
CA PHE A 65 6.83 -14.19 6.36
C PHE A 65 7.32 -12.81 5.93
N SER A 66 6.40 -11.91 5.57
CA SER A 66 6.74 -10.52 5.23
C SER A 66 7.33 -9.79 6.43
N MET A 67 6.78 -9.96 7.64
CA MET A 67 7.31 -9.34 8.85
C MET A 67 8.76 -9.79 9.10
N VAL A 68 9.02 -11.10 9.01
CA VAL A 68 10.36 -11.65 9.18
C VAL A 68 11.32 -11.13 8.10
N LEU A 69 10.92 -11.19 6.82
CA LEU A 69 11.75 -10.69 5.72
C LEU A 69 12.04 -9.19 5.85
N LEU A 70 11.04 -8.39 6.21
CA LEU A 70 11.19 -6.94 6.32
C LEU A 70 12.07 -6.57 7.52
N ALA A 71 11.98 -7.32 8.63
CA ALA A 71 12.87 -7.15 9.77
C ALA A 71 14.33 -7.44 9.41
N PHE A 72 14.60 -8.43 8.55
CA PHE A 72 15.96 -8.67 8.04
C PHE A 72 16.38 -7.64 6.99
N ALA A 73 15.44 -7.19 6.14
CA ALA A 73 15.70 -6.21 5.10
C ALA A 73 15.93 -4.80 5.65
N SER A 74 15.45 -4.48 6.86
CA SER A 74 15.60 -3.14 7.44
C SER A 74 17.06 -2.76 7.70
N HIS A 75 17.95 -3.74 7.93
CA HIS A 75 19.38 -3.50 8.09
C HIS A 75 20.06 -3.06 6.78
N PRO A 76 20.03 -3.85 5.67
CA PRO A 76 20.63 -3.44 4.41
C PRO A 76 19.91 -2.29 3.70
N THR A 77 18.60 -2.10 3.95
CA THR A 77 17.83 -0.98 3.37
C THR A 77 18.09 0.34 4.11
N GLY A 78 18.74 0.27 5.29
CA GLY A 78 19.06 1.45 6.10
C GLY A 78 17.91 1.90 7.02
N ASP A 79 16.71 1.33 6.89
CA ASP A 79 15.54 1.65 7.73
C ASP A 79 15.82 1.50 9.22
N LEU A 80 16.61 0.47 9.61
CA LEU A 80 16.96 0.25 11.01
C LEU A 80 17.81 1.39 11.56
N PHE A 81 18.84 1.80 10.82
CA PHE A 81 19.72 2.89 11.24
C PHE A 81 19.00 4.24 11.16
N GLY A 82 18.21 4.48 10.11
CA GLY A 82 17.40 5.69 9.99
C GLY A 82 16.35 5.83 11.10
N ALA A 83 15.79 4.72 11.59
CA ALA A 83 14.90 4.74 12.74
C ALA A 83 15.62 5.13 14.04
N LEU A 84 16.88 4.75 14.22
CA LEU A 84 17.69 5.14 15.39
C LEU A 84 17.99 6.64 15.43
N ASP A 85 18.12 7.26 14.26
CA ASP A 85 18.33 8.72 14.13
C ASP A 85 17.01 9.52 14.28
N PHE A 86 15.86 8.86 14.41
CA PHE A 86 14.57 9.54 14.47
C PHE A 86 14.37 10.22 15.84
N PRO A 87 14.19 11.55 15.89
CA PRO A 87 14.18 12.31 17.15
C PRO A 87 13.02 11.95 18.08
N PHE A 88 11.93 11.37 17.57
CA PHE A 88 10.78 10.98 18.37
C PHE A 88 10.75 9.48 18.73
N LEU A 89 11.80 8.71 18.42
CA LEU A 89 11.82 7.25 18.58
C LEU A 89 11.43 6.83 20.01
N TYR A 90 11.96 7.51 21.02
CA TYR A 90 11.77 7.16 22.44
C TYR A 90 10.45 7.68 23.05
N PHE A 91 9.62 8.40 22.30
CA PHE A 91 8.36 8.92 22.82
C PHE A 91 7.30 7.82 22.83
N TYR A 92 6.64 7.61 23.98
CA TYR A 92 5.55 6.64 24.11
C TYR A 92 4.41 6.90 23.11
N ARG A 93 4.19 8.16 22.71
CA ARG A 93 3.20 8.55 21.69
C ARG A 93 3.56 8.00 20.31
N PHE A 94 4.85 8.00 19.97
CA PHE A 94 5.33 7.43 18.71
C PHE A 94 5.09 5.91 18.70
N HIS A 95 5.52 5.19 19.74
CA HIS A 95 5.25 3.75 19.85
C HIS A 95 3.75 3.42 19.88
N GLY A 96 2.95 4.17 20.66
CA GLY A 96 1.49 4.01 20.70
C GLY A 96 0.85 4.21 19.34
N SER A 97 1.30 5.20 18.56
CA SER A 97 0.81 5.43 17.19
C SER A 97 1.22 4.33 16.20
N CYS A 98 2.44 3.80 16.33
CA CYS A 98 2.93 2.67 15.54
C CYS A 98 2.12 1.39 15.85
N CYS A 99 1.90 1.10 17.14
CA CYS A 99 1.05 -0.01 17.56
C CYS A 99 -0.39 0.16 17.04
N ALA A 100 -0.99 1.33 17.22
CA ALA A 100 -2.34 1.61 16.76
C ALA A 100 -2.47 1.43 15.25
N SER A 101 -1.56 2.01 14.46
CA SER A 101 -1.55 1.88 13.00
C SER A 101 -1.33 0.44 12.54
N GLY A 102 -0.43 -0.31 13.19
CA GLY A 102 -0.20 -1.73 12.92
C GLY A 102 -1.46 -2.58 13.17
N VAL A 103 -2.12 -2.40 14.32
CA VAL A 103 -3.36 -3.10 14.67
C VAL A 103 -4.50 -2.75 13.70
N LEU A 104 -4.69 -1.46 13.41
CA LEU A 104 -5.70 -1.00 12.45
C LEU A 104 -5.42 -1.52 11.04
N GLY A 105 -4.16 -1.53 10.60
CA GLY A 105 -3.73 -2.10 9.32
C GLY A 105 -4.04 -3.60 9.21
N PHE A 106 -3.81 -4.36 10.29
CA PHE A 106 -4.17 -5.77 10.35
C PHE A 106 -5.69 -6.00 10.23
N PHE A 107 -6.50 -5.24 10.99
CA PHE A 107 -7.96 -5.33 10.88
C PHE A 107 -8.47 -4.91 9.50
N LEU A 108 -7.91 -3.86 8.91
CA LEU A 108 -8.25 -3.43 7.55
C LEU A 108 -7.95 -4.53 6.53
N MET A 109 -6.81 -5.21 6.67
CA MET A 109 -6.44 -6.31 5.79
C MET A 109 -7.38 -7.51 5.94
N LEU A 110 -7.68 -7.93 7.17
CA LEU A 110 -8.63 -9.01 7.44
C LEU A 110 -10.02 -8.70 6.87
N SER A 111 -10.54 -7.49 7.15
CA SER A 111 -11.80 -7.02 6.59
C SER A 111 -11.78 -6.99 5.07
N THR A 112 -10.66 -6.62 4.45
CA THR A 112 -10.51 -6.64 2.98
C THR A 112 -10.59 -8.05 2.42
N VAL A 113 -9.94 -9.04 3.05
CA VAL A 113 -10.03 -10.45 2.61
C VAL A 113 -11.45 -10.98 2.80
N ARG A 114 -12.08 -10.70 3.94
CA ARG A 114 -13.47 -11.08 4.21
C ARG A 114 -14.42 -10.45 3.20
N LEU A 115 -14.26 -9.17 2.90
CA LEU A 115 -15.06 -8.45 1.92
C LEU A 115 -14.92 -9.08 0.53
N ARG A 116 -13.71 -9.48 0.14
CA ARG A 116 -13.45 -10.19 -1.13
C ARG A 116 -14.07 -11.58 -1.19
N SER A 117 -14.24 -12.26 -0.06
CA SER A 117 -14.89 -13.58 -0.02
C SER A 117 -16.42 -13.52 -0.12
N ILE A 118 -17.04 -12.39 0.27
CA ILE A 118 -18.51 -12.26 0.36
C ILE A 118 -19.08 -11.47 -0.83
N LEU A 119 -18.36 -10.47 -1.33
CA LEU A 119 -18.84 -9.61 -2.41
C LEU A 119 -18.39 -10.06 -3.80
N ALA A 120 -19.23 -9.77 -4.80
CA ALA A 120 -18.84 -9.90 -6.19
C ALA A 120 -17.61 -9.02 -6.50
N PRO A 121 -16.68 -9.46 -7.37
CA PRO A 121 -15.41 -8.77 -7.60
C PRO A 121 -15.54 -7.29 -7.98
N GLY A 122 -16.58 -6.94 -8.75
CA GLY A 122 -16.84 -5.55 -9.15
C GLY A 122 -17.28 -4.66 -7.98
N GLN A 123 -18.14 -5.17 -7.10
CA GLN A 123 -18.61 -4.43 -5.92
C GLN A 123 -17.49 -4.26 -4.88
N CYS A 124 -16.69 -5.31 -4.68
CA CYS A 124 -15.51 -5.23 -3.81
C CYS A 124 -14.49 -4.21 -4.35
N ALA A 125 -14.23 -4.21 -5.66
CA ALA A 125 -13.33 -3.25 -6.29
C ALA A 125 -13.84 -1.80 -6.15
N ALA A 126 -15.14 -1.58 -6.32
CA ALA A 126 -15.76 -0.27 -6.12
C ALA A 126 -15.60 0.22 -4.67
N TRP A 127 -15.85 -0.64 -3.67
CA TRP A 127 -15.70 -0.27 -2.26
C TRP A 127 -14.26 0.08 -1.90
N ILE A 128 -13.29 -0.69 -2.40
CA ILE A 128 -11.86 -0.41 -2.22
C ILE A 128 -11.48 0.91 -2.90
N LEU A 129 -12.01 1.20 -4.09
CA LEU A 129 -11.76 2.45 -4.79
C LEU A 129 -12.32 3.64 -4.01
N CYS A 130 -13.56 3.55 -3.52
CA CYS A 130 -14.18 4.58 -2.69
C CYS A 130 -13.34 4.84 -1.43
N ALA A 131 -12.89 3.79 -0.74
CA ALA A 131 -12.02 3.92 0.42
C ALA A 131 -10.73 4.67 0.08
N LYS A 132 -10.07 4.34 -1.04
CA LYS A 132 -8.85 5.05 -1.49
C LYS A 132 -9.08 6.52 -1.79
N VAL A 133 -10.18 6.87 -2.46
CA VAL A 133 -10.52 8.27 -2.79
C VAL A 133 -10.80 9.06 -1.52
N VAL A 134 -11.59 8.50 -0.60
CA VAL A 134 -11.87 9.12 0.71
C VAL A 134 -10.59 9.30 1.52
N THR A 135 -9.72 8.29 1.58
CA THR A 135 -8.42 8.40 2.26
C THR A 135 -7.54 9.47 1.64
N ALA A 136 -7.41 9.53 0.32
CA ALA A 136 -6.62 10.57 -0.36
C ALA A 136 -7.18 11.98 -0.09
N GLY A 137 -8.51 12.14 -0.18
CA GLY A 137 -9.19 13.40 0.12
C GLY A 137 -8.99 13.84 1.58
N LEU A 138 -9.18 12.91 2.53
CA LEU A 138 -9.00 13.20 3.95
C LEU A 138 -7.53 13.47 4.29
N SER A 139 -6.57 12.78 3.65
CA SER A 139 -5.15 13.07 3.84
C SER A 139 -4.79 14.50 3.43
N MET A 140 -5.36 15.02 2.33
CA MET A 140 -5.15 16.43 1.95
C MET A 140 -5.77 17.43 2.93
N LEU A 141 -6.83 17.04 3.66
CA LEU A 141 -7.47 17.89 4.67
C LEU A 141 -6.76 17.84 6.03
N LEU A 142 -6.20 16.68 6.39
CA LEU A 142 -5.57 16.44 7.68
C LEU A 142 -4.07 16.79 7.70
N PHE A 143 -3.40 16.67 6.55
CA PHE A 143 -2.00 17.03 6.39
C PHE A 143 -1.91 18.28 5.51
N ASP A 144 -1.05 19.23 5.85
CA ASP A 144 -0.71 20.39 5.02
C ASP A 144 0.03 19.93 3.76
N MET A 145 -0.70 19.32 2.84
CA MET A 145 -0.20 18.86 1.56
C MET A 145 -0.31 20.02 0.58
N ALA A 146 0.84 20.52 0.09
CA ALA A 146 0.88 21.62 -0.87
C ALA A 146 0.21 21.18 -2.18
N LEU A 147 -1.07 21.48 -2.36
CA LEU A 147 -1.79 21.23 -3.61
C LEU A 147 -1.17 22.16 -4.68
N THR A 148 -0.43 21.58 -5.64
CA THR A 148 0.11 22.32 -6.78
C THR A 148 -1.01 23.12 -7.46
N LYS A 149 -0.78 24.41 -7.69
CA LYS A 149 -1.67 25.37 -8.38
C LYS A 149 -2.01 24.99 -9.84
N ALA A 150 -2.62 23.84 -10.06
CA ALA A 150 -3.11 23.42 -11.39
C ALA A 150 -4.60 23.00 -11.36
N THR A 151 -5.29 23.18 -10.23
CA THR A 151 -6.72 22.82 -10.09
C THR A 151 -7.61 23.97 -9.61
N VAL A 152 -7.07 25.20 -9.56
CA VAL A 152 -7.86 26.42 -9.36
C VAL A 152 -7.54 27.38 -10.51
N GLY A 153 -8.39 27.36 -11.55
CA GLY A 153 -8.39 28.33 -12.65
C GLY A 153 -7.60 27.92 -13.87
#